data_AF-A0A060CLU4-F1
#
_entry.id   AF-A0A060CLU4-F1
#
_cell.length_a   1.000
_cell.length_b   1.000
_cell.length_c   1.000
_cell.angle_alpha   90.00
_cell.angle_beta   90.00
_cell.angle_gamma   90.00
#
_symmetry.space_group_name_H-M   'P 1'
#
loop_
_entity.id
_entity.type
_entity.pdbx_description
1 polymer ?
#
loop_
_entity_poly.entity_id
_entity_poly.type
_entity_poly.pdbx_seq_one_letter_code
_entity_poly.pdbx_strand_id
1 'polypeptide(L)'
;MAQIRVLTLNDKEHQESTIYRIEKNFILQFRLGPSLLGRKIKLYCNYPQGSADFNRGTYQLLEWVQDEGCKNADDTALYTSIEANISGSFHYYFIYENE
;
A
#
# COMPACT_ATOMS: atom_id res chain seq x y z
N MET A 1 19.96 2.53 -6.85
CA MET A 1 18.62 3.08 -6.55
C MET A 1 17.65 1.91 -6.49
N ALA A 2 16.81 1.84 -5.46
CA ALA A 2 15.78 0.79 -5.35
C ALA A 2 14.73 0.97 -6.46
N GLN A 3 14.23 -0.12 -7.03
CA GLN A 3 13.22 -0.05 -8.08
C GLN A 3 11.82 0.06 -7.48
N ILE A 4 10.99 0.96 -8.02
CA ILE A 4 9.60 1.16 -7.57
C ILE A 4 8.65 0.32 -8.44
N ARG A 5 7.68 -0.33 -7.79
CA ARG A 5 6.52 -0.99 -8.41
C ARG A 5 5.26 -0.36 -7.84
N VAL A 6 4.38 0.10 -8.72
CA VAL A 6 3.12 0.72 -8.32
C VAL A 6 2.00 -0.31 -8.40
N LEU A 7 1.23 -0.42 -7.31
CA LEU A 7 -0.03 -1.14 -7.26
C LEU A 7 -1.16 -0.13 -7.05
N THR A 8 -2.02 -0.01 -8.05
CA THR A 8 -3.17 0.90 -8.01
C THR A 8 -4.35 0.21 -7.34
N LEU A 9 -4.92 0.85 -6.33
CA LEU A 9 -6.10 0.37 -5.61
C LEU A 9 -7.36 0.89 -6.26
N ASN A 10 -8.32 0.03 -6.58
CA ASN A 10 -9.64 0.46 -7.06
C ASN A 10 -10.76 -0.08 -6.17
N ASP A 11 -11.88 0.64 -6.14
CA ASP A 11 -13.12 0.17 -5.54
C ASP A 11 -13.59 -1.12 -6.25
N LYS A 12 -14.12 -2.07 -5.46
CA LYS A 12 -14.67 -3.36 -5.93
C LYS A 12 -13.67 -4.27 -6.66
N GLU A 13 -12.37 -3.99 -6.57
CA GLU A 13 -11.34 -4.94 -6.99
C GLU A 13 -11.08 -5.98 -5.91
N HIS A 14 -11.71 -7.15 -6.06
CA HIS A 14 -11.53 -8.30 -5.18
C HIS A 14 -10.37 -9.17 -5.64
N GLN A 15 -9.14 -8.73 -5.35
CA GLN A 15 -7.90 -9.36 -5.82
C GLN A 15 -7.32 -10.39 -4.85
N GLU A 16 -8.13 -10.95 -3.96
CA GLU A 16 -7.71 -11.95 -2.96
C GLU A 16 -7.07 -13.19 -3.60
N SER A 17 -7.50 -13.54 -4.83
CA SER A 17 -6.94 -14.65 -5.61
C SER A 17 -5.78 -14.25 -6.52
N THR A 18 -5.34 -12.98 -6.49
CA THR A 18 -4.28 -12.46 -7.37
C THR A 18 -2.96 -12.39 -6.63
N ILE A 19 -1.92 -12.98 -7.21
CA ILE A 19 -0.56 -12.96 -6.65
C ILE A 19 0.26 -11.88 -7.35
N TYR A 20 0.67 -10.89 -6.58
CA TYR A 20 1.64 -9.88 -7.01
C TYR A 20 3.05 -10.31 -6.60
N ARG A 21 3.94 -10.42 -7.58
CA ARG A 21 5.35 -10.77 -7.33
C ARG A 21 6.20 -9.50 -7.30
N ILE A 22 6.96 -9.34 -6.23
CA ILE A 22 7.94 -8.27 -6.07
C ILE A 22 9.31 -8.86 -5.73
N GLU A 23 10.34 -8.24 -6.29
CA GLU A 23 11.73 -8.61 -6.04
C GLU A 23 12.22 -8.01 -4.71
N LYS A 24 13.20 -8.69 -4.11
CA LYS A 24 13.82 -8.21 -2.88
C LYS A 24 14.49 -6.86 -3.11
N ASN A 25 14.40 -5.97 -2.12
CA ASN A 25 14.91 -4.59 -2.13
C ASN A 25 14.20 -3.66 -3.12
N PHE A 26 13.02 -4.05 -3.63
CA PHE A 26 12.16 -3.13 -4.38
C PHE A 26 11.20 -2.42 -3.43
N ILE A 27 10.68 -1.29 -3.89
CA ILE A 27 9.65 -0.53 -3.19
C ILE A 27 8.32 -0.86 -3.85
N LEU A 28 7.39 -1.43 -3.08
CA LEU A 28 5.99 -1.52 -3.45
C LEU A 28 5.31 -0.21 -3.03
N GLN A 29 4.80 0.54 -3.99
CA GLN A 29 4.03 1.75 -3.75
C GLN A 29 2.56 1.49 -4.05
N PHE A 30 1.68 1.77 -3.11
CA PHE A 30 0.25 1.78 -3.29
C PHE A 30 -0.22 3.17 -3.67
N ARG A 31 -1.06 3.27 -4.70
CA ARG A 31 -1.71 4.54 -5.11
C ARG A 31 -3.20 4.35 -5.27
N LEU A 32 -3.96 5.42 -5.06
CA LEU A 32 -5.40 5.42 -5.31
C LEU A 32 -5.66 5.43 -6.82
N GLY A 33 -6.54 4.54 -7.26
CA GLY A 33 -7.10 4.55 -8.59
C GLY A 33 -8.28 5.54 -8.70
N PRO A 34 -8.73 5.85 -9.93
CA PRO A 34 -9.78 6.85 -10.16
C PRO A 34 -11.09 6.60 -9.39
N SER A 35 -11.42 5.34 -9.11
CA SER A 35 -12.64 4.95 -8.40
C SER A 35 -12.63 5.27 -6.90
N LEU A 36 -11.45 5.54 -6.34
CA LEU A 36 -11.25 5.89 -4.93
C LEU A 36 -10.95 7.38 -4.71
N LEU A 37 -10.82 8.18 -5.77
CA LEU A 37 -10.65 9.63 -5.65
C LEU A 37 -11.88 10.26 -4.97
N GLY A 38 -11.63 11.22 -4.08
CA GLY A 38 -12.59 11.81 -3.16
C GLY A 38 -12.97 10.93 -1.97
N ARG A 39 -12.47 9.68 -1.89
CA ARG A 39 -12.79 8.75 -0.79
C ARG A 39 -11.60 8.57 0.14
N LYS A 40 -11.87 8.55 1.44
CA LYS A 40 -10.85 8.25 2.45
C LYS A 40 -10.84 6.77 2.74
N ILE A 41 -9.67 6.14 2.60
CA ILE A 41 -9.45 4.72 2.92
C ILE A 41 -8.28 4.54 3.88
N LYS A 42 -8.36 3.51 4.72
CA LYS A 42 -7.26 2.99 5.54
C LYS A 42 -6.71 1.73 4.90
N LEU A 43 -5.43 1.73 4.56
CA LEU A 43 -4.74 0.57 3.99
C LEU A 43 -3.99 -0.18 5.07
N TYR A 44 -4.25 -1.49 5.16
CA TYR A 44 -3.64 -2.40 6.11
C TYR A 44 -2.78 -3.41 5.38
N CYS A 45 -1.59 -3.71 5.91
CA CYS A 45 -0.73 -4.77 5.39
C CYS A 45 -0.06 -5.54 6.54
N ASN A 46 0.12 -6.85 6.38
CA ASN A 46 0.83 -7.68 7.36
C ASN A 46 2.34 -7.78 7.12
N TYR A 47 2.88 -6.95 6.23
CA TYR A 47 4.33 -6.80 6.10
C TYR A 47 4.90 -6.17 7.39
N PRO A 48 5.92 -6.77 8.02
CA PRO A 48 6.46 -6.22 9.26
C PRO A 48 7.21 -4.91 8.98
N GLN A 49 6.87 -3.84 9.70
CA GLN A 49 7.67 -2.62 9.70
C GLN A 49 8.88 -2.72 10.63
N GLY A 50 9.99 -2.14 10.19
CA GLY A 50 11.22 -2.03 10.97
C GLY A 50 11.84 -3.39 11.29
N SER A 51 12.09 -3.64 12.57
CA SER A 51 12.70 -4.87 13.08
C SER A 51 11.70 -5.83 13.73
N ALA A 52 10.40 -5.64 13.51
CA ALA A 52 9.39 -6.53 14.05
C ALA A 52 9.41 -7.90 13.35
N ASP A 53 9.13 -8.96 14.11
CA ASP A 53 8.95 -10.29 13.54
C ASP A 53 7.66 -10.37 12.72
N PHE A 54 7.69 -11.14 11.63
CA PHE A 54 6.50 -11.36 10.81
C PHE A 54 5.46 -12.21 11.55
N ASN A 55 4.24 -11.69 11.65
CA ASN A 55 3.07 -12.41 12.13
C ASN A 55 1.92 -12.27 11.12
N ARG A 56 1.48 -13.39 10.54
CA ARG A 56 0.42 -13.43 9.50
C ARG A 56 -0.89 -12.75 9.92
N GLY A 57 -1.23 -12.81 11.21
CA GLY A 57 -2.47 -12.26 11.77
C GLY A 57 -2.36 -10.80 12.23
N THR A 58 -1.17 -10.19 12.15
CA THR A 58 -0.96 -8.81 12.57
C THR A 58 -0.87 -7.91 11.36
N TYR A 59 -1.79 -6.96 11.26
CA TYR A 59 -1.81 -5.96 10.19
C TYR A 59 -1.46 -4.60 10.74
N GLN A 60 -0.68 -3.85 9.98
CA GLN A 60 -0.26 -2.50 10.31
C GLN A 60 -0.94 -1.53 9.36
N LEU A 61 -1.37 -0.39 9.90
CA LEU A 61 -1.88 0.71 9.11
C LEU A 61 -0.71 1.34 8.35
N LEU A 62 -0.87 1.51 7.04
CA LEU A 62 0.09 2.20 6.20
C LEU A 62 -0.30 3.68 6.11
N GLU A 63 0.63 4.55 6.51
CA GLU A 63 0.42 6.00 6.50
C GLU A 63 0.51 6.54 5.07
N TRP A 64 -0.49 7.32 4.66
CA TRP A 64 -0.51 8.01 3.38
C TRP A 64 0.39 9.24 3.43
N VAL A 65 1.19 9.44 2.39
CA VAL A 65 2.05 10.61 2.20
C VAL A 65 1.77 11.23 0.82
N GLN A 66 2.14 12.49 0.63
CA GLN A 66 2.06 13.17 -0.66
C GLN A 66 3.40 13.11 -1.39
N ASP A 67 3.37 13.07 -2.72
CA ASP A 67 4.56 13.27 -3.57
C ASP A 67 5.29 14.57 -3.20
N GLU A 68 6.62 14.56 -3.31
CA GLU A 68 7.45 15.73 -3.02
C GLU A 68 7.03 16.92 -3.91
N GLY A 69 6.86 18.09 -3.30
CA GLY A 69 6.43 19.30 -4.01
C GLY A 69 4.92 19.42 -4.24
N CYS A 70 4.13 18.38 -3.94
CA CYS A 70 2.66 18.39 -4.06
C CYS A 70 1.94 18.86 -2.78
N LYS A 71 2.55 19.76 -2.00
CA LYS A 71 1.87 20.37 -0.85
C LYS A 71 0.61 21.08 -1.35
N ASN A 72 -0.57 20.62 -0.90
CA ASN A 72 -1.92 21.05 -1.32
C ASN A 72 -2.46 20.41 -2.62
N ALA A 73 -1.83 19.37 -3.16
CA ALA A 73 -2.47 18.56 -4.19
C ALA A 73 -3.67 17.79 -3.62
N ASP A 74 -4.59 17.42 -4.51
CA ASP A 74 -5.67 16.49 -4.18
C ASP A 74 -5.11 15.07 -3.93
N ASP A 75 -5.99 14.11 -3.76
CA ASP A 75 -5.65 12.73 -3.45
C ASP A 75 -4.96 11.97 -4.60
N THR A 76 -4.81 12.57 -5.79
CA THR A 76 -4.05 11.98 -6.90
C THR A 76 -2.55 11.86 -6.59
N ALA A 77 -2.03 12.69 -5.69
CA ALA A 77 -0.64 12.68 -5.25
C ALA A 77 -0.39 11.78 -4.02
N LEU A 78 -1.43 11.12 -3.49
CA LEU A 78 -1.29 10.27 -2.31
C LEU A 78 -0.71 8.91 -2.67
N TYR A 79 0.28 8.49 -1.89
CA TYR A 79 0.80 7.14 -1.93
C TYR A 79 1.18 6.65 -0.54
N THR A 80 1.37 5.35 -0.41
CA THR A 80 2.08 4.76 0.71
C THR A 80 2.92 3.60 0.20
N SER A 81 3.93 3.15 0.96
CA SER A 81 4.90 2.21 0.43
C SER A 81 5.46 1.24 1.44
N ILE A 82 5.89 0.09 0.93
CA ILE A 82 6.63 -0.94 1.65
C ILE A 82 7.96 -1.17 0.94
N GLU A 83 9.04 -1.22 1.71
CA GLU A 83 10.34 -1.70 1.21
C GLU A 83 10.41 -3.22 1.39
N ALA A 84 10.49 -3.96 0.27
CA ALA A 84 10.49 -5.43 0.25
C ALA A 84 11.86 -6.02 0.65
N ASN A 85 12.29 -5.79 1.89
CA ASN A 85 13.59 -6.19 2.42
C ASN A 85 13.64 -7.66 2.90
N ILE A 86 12.50 -8.26 3.22
CA ILE A 86 12.34 -9.69 3.53
C ILE A 86 11.52 -10.43 2.47
N SER A 87 11.81 -11.72 2.29
CA SER A 87 11.08 -12.60 1.38
C SER A 87 9.93 -13.30 2.10
N GLY A 88 8.79 -13.43 1.43
CA GLY A 88 7.60 -14.06 2.01
C GLY A 88 6.35 -13.83 1.17
N SER A 89 5.22 -14.26 1.71
CA SER A 89 3.89 -13.95 1.17
C SER A 89 3.17 -13.09 2.18
N PHE A 90 2.78 -11.90 1.73
CA PHE A 90 2.14 -10.87 2.53
C PHE A 90 0.78 -10.56 1.95
N HIS A 91 -0.08 -10.00 2.78
CA HIS A 91 -1.46 -9.69 2.46
C HIS A 91 -1.73 -8.24 2.80
N TYR A 92 -2.57 -7.60 2.00
CA TYR A 92 -3.06 -6.25 2.23
C TYR A 92 -4.58 -6.22 2.03
N TYR A 93 -5.23 -5.27 2.68
CA TYR A 93 -6.62 -4.92 2.44
C TYR A 93 -6.83 -3.45 2.80
N PHE A 94 -7.89 -2.82 2.30
CA PHE A 94 -8.28 -1.50 2.74
C PHE A 94 -9.76 -1.46 3.15
N ILE A 95 -10.09 -0.47 3.96
CA ILE A 95 -11.47 -0.15 4.37
C ILE A 95 -11.73 1.34 4.15
N TYR A 96 -12.99 1.71 3.98
CA TYR A 96 -13.40 3.11 3.97
C TYR A 96 -13.30 3.71 5.39
N GLU A 97 -12.86 4.96 5.51
CA GLU A 97 -12.81 5.63 6.82
C GLU A 97 -14.18 6.00 7.40
N ASN A 98 -15.20 6.11 6.55
CA ASN A 98 -16.51 6.65 6.89
C ASN A 98 -17.66 5.65 6.66
N GLU A 99 -17.45 4.36 6.96
CA GLU A 99 -18.58 3.47 7.26
C GLU A 99 -18.88 3.46 8.76
#